data_AF-A0A351MPZ7-F1
#
_entry.id   AF-A0A351MPZ7-F1
#
_cell.length_a   1.000
_cell.length_b   1.000
_cell.length_c   1.000
_cell.angle_alpha   90.00
_cell.angle_beta   90.00
_cell.angle_gamma   90.00
#
_symmetry.space_group_name_H-M   'P 1'
#
loop_
_entity.id
_entity.type
_entity.pdbx_description
1 polymer ?
#
loop_
_entity_poly.entity_id
_entity_poly.type
_entity_poly.pdbx_seq_one_letter_code
_entity_poly.pdbx_strand_id
1 'polypeptide(L)'
;RNLIEKADEIIIGGGMAYTFRKVCDGMEIGNSLFDKDGALIVQELLDKAKARGVRITLPVDFLCGDAFSPTANTRPADLVSGIPAGWEG
;
A
#
# COMPACT_ATOMS: atom_id res chain seq x y z
N ARG A 1 16.22 -15.27 -0.99
CA ARG A 1 15.22 -15.98 -0.16
C ARG A 1 13.88 -15.28 -0.39
N ASN A 2 12.86 -15.99 -0.88
CA ASN A 2 11.57 -15.37 -1.27
C ASN A 2 10.46 -15.81 -0.30
N LEU A 3 9.75 -14.86 0.32
CA LEU A 3 8.68 -15.16 1.30
C LEU A 3 7.46 -15.80 0.65
N ILE A 4 7.17 -15.45 -0.60
CA ILE A 4 6.06 -16.03 -1.40
C ILE A 4 6.24 -17.54 -1.61
N GLU A 5 7.44 -18.07 -1.41
CA GLU A 5 7.70 -19.51 -1.56
C GLU A 5 7.51 -20.30 -0.25
N LYS A 6 7.26 -19.61 0.87
CA LYS A 6 7.29 -20.22 2.21
C LYS A 6 6.12 -19.84 3.11
N ALA A 7 5.55 -18.66 2.94
CA ALA A 7 4.46 -18.17 3.78
C ALA A 7 3.10 -18.55 3.17
N ASP A 8 2.13 -18.86 4.03
CA ASP A 8 0.73 -19.02 3.63
C ASP A 8 0.03 -17.68 3.43
N GLU A 9 0.47 -16.67 4.19
CA GLU A 9 -0.09 -15.33 4.17
C GLU A 9 0.99 -14.27 4.39
N ILE A 10 0.89 -13.16 3.67
CA ILE A 10 1.81 -12.02 3.73
C ILE A 10 0.97 -10.76 3.89
N ILE A 11 1.27 -9.98 4.94
CA ILE A 11 0.68 -8.66 5.16
C ILE A 11 1.67 -7.61 4.65
N ILE A 12 1.22 -6.73 3.76
CA ILE A 12 2.03 -5.63 3.23
C ILE A 12 1.48 -4.33 3.83
N GLY A 13 2.22 -3.76 4.79
CA GLY A 13 1.86 -2.50 5.45
C GLY A 13 2.87 -1.37 5.20
N GLY A 14 2.66 -0.24 5.88
CA GLY A 14 3.52 0.95 5.77
C GLY A 14 3.57 1.54 4.36
N GLY A 15 4.63 2.29 4.05
CA GLY A 15 4.76 3.02 2.78
C GLY A 15 4.66 2.15 1.52
N MET A 16 5.05 0.87 1.61
CA MET A 16 4.95 -0.08 0.50
C MET A 16 3.50 -0.36 0.10
N ALA A 17 2.57 -0.35 1.07
CA ALA A 17 1.16 -0.60 0.81
C ALA A 17 0.56 0.42 -0.17
N TYR A 18 1.04 1.67 -0.15
CA TYR A 18 0.55 2.72 -1.05
C TYR A 18 0.88 2.43 -2.51
N THR A 19 2.08 1.91 -2.81
CA THR A 19 2.42 1.45 -4.17
C THR A 19 1.49 0.34 -4.63
N PHE A 20 1.21 -0.65 -3.76
CA PHE A 20 0.27 -1.73 -4.08
C PHE A 20 -1.15 -1.20 -4.31
N ARG A 21 -1.69 -0.40 -3.39
CA ARG A 21 -3.05 0.16 -3.51
C ARG A 21 -3.23 1.06 -4.72
N LYS A 22 -2.22 1.88 -5.05
CA LYS A 22 -2.24 2.71 -6.24
C LYS A 22 -2.24 1.89 -7.53
N VAL A 23 -1.45 0.82 -7.60
CA VAL A 23 -1.36 -0.03 -8.79
C VAL A 23 -2.57 -0.94 -8.94
N CYS A 24 -3.05 -1.55 -7.86
CA CYS A 24 -4.14 -2.53 -7.88
C CYS A 24 -5.53 -1.89 -7.93
N ASP A 25 -5.74 -0.87 -7.10
CA ASP A 25 -7.08 -0.30 -6.87
C ASP A 25 -7.23 1.09 -7.52
N GLY A 26 -6.16 1.65 -8.07
CA GLY A 26 -6.16 3.03 -8.60
C GLY A 26 -6.33 4.10 -7.52
N MET A 27 -6.12 3.73 -6.25
CA MET A 27 -6.35 4.60 -5.10
C MET A 27 -5.46 5.86 -5.16
N GLU A 28 -6.03 7.02 -4.87
CA GLU A 28 -5.25 8.24 -4.65
C GLU A 28 -4.45 8.12 -3.35
N ILE A 29 -3.15 8.44 -3.40
CA ILE A 29 -2.23 8.29 -2.26
C ILE A 29 -1.66 9.63 -1.77
N GLY A 30 -2.17 10.76 -2.25
CA GLY A 30 -1.65 12.09 -1.90
C GLY A 30 -0.13 12.19 -2.10
N ASN A 31 0.56 12.58 -1.02
CA ASN A 31 2.01 12.68 -0.92
C ASN A 31 2.69 11.43 -0.36
N SER A 32 1.93 10.37 -0.05
CA SER A 32 2.49 9.13 0.49
C SER A 32 3.53 8.52 -0.45
N LEU A 33 4.45 7.75 0.15
CA LEU A 33 5.58 7.14 -0.54
C LEU A 33 5.10 6.30 -1.74
N PHE A 34 5.60 6.65 -2.93
CA PHE A 34 5.36 5.90 -4.15
C PHE A 34 6.67 5.41 -4.76
N ASP A 35 6.83 4.10 -4.78
CA ASP A 35 7.96 3.45 -5.43
C ASP A 35 7.60 3.11 -6.89
N LYS A 36 8.12 3.91 -7.83
CA LYS A 36 7.88 3.75 -9.27
C LYS A 36 8.48 2.47 -9.83
N ASP A 37 9.64 2.06 -9.32
CA ASP A 37 10.31 0.85 -9.79
C ASP A 37 9.61 -0.39 -9.23
N GLY A 38 9.23 -0.33 -7.95
CA GLY A 38 8.39 -1.33 -7.30
C GLY A 38 7.03 -1.50 -7.98
N ALA A 39 6.41 -0.42 -8.45
CA ALA A 39 5.12 -0.47 -9.14
C ALA A 39 5.12 -1.37 -10.38
N LEU A 40 6.27 -1.49 -11.08
CA LEU A 40 6.40 -2.32 -12.28
C LEU A 40 6.30 -3.83 -11.97
N ILE A 41 6.65 -4.24 -10.74
CA ILE A 41 6.69 -5.64 -10.33
C ILE A 41 5.51 -6.05 -9.44
N VAL A 42 4.66 -5.10 -9.00
CA VAL A 42 3.50 -5.38 -8.12
C VAL A 42 2.61 -6.48 -8.71
N GLN A 43 2.25 -6.35 -9.99
CA GLN A 43 1.35 -7.30 -10.64
C GLN A 43 1.98 -8.71 -10.70
N GLU A 44 3.26 -8.80 -11.04
CA GLU A 44 4.00 -10.07 -11.07
C GLU A 44 4.03 -10.74 -9.68
N LEU A 45 4.25 -9.96 -8.62
CA LEU A 45 4.27 -10.48 -7.25
C LEU A 45 2.91 -11.02 -6.81
N LEU A 46 1.83 -10.31 -7.14
CA LEU A 46 0.46 -10.74 -6.84
C LEU A 46 0.07 -11.99 -7.62
N ASP A 47 0.45 -12.06 -8.90
CA ASP A 47 0.22 -13.24 -9.73
C ASP A 47 1.01 -14.45 -9.20
N LYS A 48 2.26 -14.26 -8.80
CA LYS A 48 3.09 -15.30 -8.18
C LYS A 48 2.49 -15.78 -6.86
N ALA A 49 2.00 -14.86 -6.02
CA ALA A 49 1.34 -15.20 -4.76
C ALA A 49 0.05 -16.01 -4.99
N LYS A 50 -0.80 -15.55 -5.92
CA LYS A 50 -2.04 -16.21 -6.32
C LYS A 50 -1.79 -17.61 -6.87
N ALA A 51 -0.79 -17.77 -7.75
CA ALA A 51 -0.42 -19.07 -8.34
C ALA A 51 0.05 -20.08 -7.28
N ARG A 52 0.58 -19.62 -6.16
CA ARG A 52 1.02 -20.46 -5.04
C ARG A 52 -0.01 -20.59 -3.92
N GLY A 53 -1.17 -19.95 -4.04
CA GLY A 53 -2.18 -19.94 -2.98
C GLY A 53 -1.79 -19.13 -1.75
N VAL A 54 -0.79 -18.23 -1.87
CA VAL A 54 -0.38 -17.32 -0.80
C VAL A 54 -1.34 -16.14 -0.74
N ARG A 55 -1.93 -15.88 0.43
CA ARG A 55 -2.80 -14.72 0.63
C ARG A 55 -1.97 -13.46 0.83
N ILE A 56 -2.29 -12.41 0.08
CA ILE A 56 -1.72 -11.07 0.28
C ILE A 56 -2.79 -10.19 0.91
N THR A 57 -2.49 -9.65 2.08
CA THR A 57 -3.39 -8.79 2.85
C THR A 57 -2.84 -7.37 2.88
N LEU A 58 -3.66 -6.41 2.45
CA LEU A 58 -3.32 -4.99 2.34
C LEU A 58 -4.23 -4.16 3.28
N PRO A 59 -3.73 -3.06 3.88
CA PRO A 59 -4.53 -2.13 4.68
C PRO A 59 -5.70 -1.57 3.88
N VAL A 60 -6.87 -1.40 4.50
CA VAL A 60 -8.10 -0.89 3.87
C VAL A 60 -8.43 0.54 4.30
N ASP A 61 -7.76 1.02 5.35
CA ASP A 61 -7.90 2.34 5.94
C ASP A 61 -6.54 2.85 6.42
N PHE A 62 -6.41 4.17 6.49
CA PHE A 62 -5.16 4.88 6.77
C PHE A 62 -5.43 6.08 7.65
N LEU A 63 -4.48 6.40 8.53
CA LEU A 63 -4.47 7.66 9.27
C LEU A 63 -3.48 8.59 8.57
N CYS A 64 -4.00 9.63 7.93
CA CYS A 64 -3.20 10.55 7.15
C CYS A 64 -2.80 11.77 7.97
N GLY A 65 -1.55 12.21 7.84
CA GLY A 65 -1.03 13.49 8.30
C GLY A 65 -0.90 14.49 7.15
N ASP A 66 -0.96 15.79 7.43
CA ASP A 66 -0.61 16.86 6.48
C ASP A 66 0.91 17.17 6.43
N ALA A 67 1.69 16.55 7.32
CA ALA A 67 3.15 16.58 7.35
C ALA A 67 3.73 15.37 8.09
N PHE A 68 4.97 15.00 7.78
CA PHE A 68 5.75 14.03 8.55
C PHE A 68 6.27 14.65 9.86
N SER A 69 5.37 14.89 10.80
CA SER A 69 5.65 15.53 12.08
C SER A 69 4.78 14.97 13.21
N PRO A 70 5.30 14.89 14.46
CA PRO A 70 4.48 14.53 15.62
C PRO A 70 3.31 15.48 15.89
N THR A 71 3.33 16.69 15.32
CA THR A 71 2.30 17.73 15.51
C THR A 71 1.43 17.95 14.26
N ALA A 72 1.50 17.04 13.28
CA ALA A 72 0.69 17.14 12.07
C ALA A 72 -0.80 17.04 12.38
N ASN A 73 -1.63 17.70 11.58
CA ASN A 73 -3.06 17.44 11.61
C ASN A 73 -3.31 16.05 11.06
N THR A 74 -4.19 15.27 11.69
CA THR A 74 -4.50 13.92 11.25
C THR A 74 -5.96 13.77 10.85
N ARG A 75 -6.22 12.89 9.88
CA ARG A 75 -7.58 12.46 9.53
C ARG A 75 -7.60 11.05 8.97
N PRO A 76 -8.70 10.31 9.12
CA PRO A 76 -8.85 9.00 8.49
C PRO A 76 -9.07 9.13 6.98
N ALA A 77 -8.63 8.12 6.24
CA ALA A 77 -8.92 7.88 4.83
C ALA A 77 -9.17 6.39 4.59
N ASP A 78 -9.97 6.05 3.58
CA ASP A 78 -10.22 4.68 3.16
C ASP A 78 -9.93 4.49 1.66
N LEU A 79 -10.16 3.27 1.15
CA LEU A 79 -9.95 2.93 -0.26
C LEU A 79 -10.81 3.74 -1.23
N VAL A 80 -11.97 4.24 -0.78
CA VAL A 80 -12.93 4.96 -1.62
C VAL A 80 -12.61 6.45 -1.64
N SER A 81 -12.34 7.04 -0.47
CA SER A 81 -11.96 8.44 -0.36
C SER A 81 -10.56 8.71 -0.91
N GLY A 82 -9.67 7.72 -0.81
CA GLY A 82 -8.25 7.91 -1.04
C GLY A 82 -7.60 8.84 -0.02
N ILE A 83 -6.28 9.01 -0.14
CA ILE A 83 -5.50 9.99 0.60
C ILE A 83 -5.47 11.28 -0.22
N PRO A 84 -6.01 12.40 0.29
CA PRO A 84 -6.12 13.59 -0.54
C PRO A 84 -4.78 14.32 -0.72
N ALA A 85 -4.71 15.17 -1.74
CA ALA A 85 -3.51 15.94 -2.05
C ALA A 85 -3.00 16.76 -0.85
N GLY A 86 -1.68 16.77 -0.65
CA GLY A 86 -1.05 17.44 0.48
C GLY A 86 -1.00 16.60 1.77
N TRP A 87 -1.61 15.41 1.78
CA TRP A 87 -1.60 14.51 2.92
C TRP A 87 -0.82 13.24 2.60
N GLU A 88 -0.28 12.59 3.63
CA GLU A 88 0.37 11.28 3.56
C GLU A 88 -0.11 10.40 4.71
N GLY A 89 -0.43 9.15 4.41
CA GLY A 89 -0.69 8.10 5.42
C GLY A 89 0.58 7.42 5.90
#